data_AF-C7CCP7-F1
#
_entry.id   AF-C7CCP7-F1
#
_cell.length_a   1.000
_cell.length_b   1.000
_cell.length_c   1.000
_cell.angle_alpha   90.00
_cell.angle_beta   90.00
_cell.angle_gamma   90.00
#
_symmetry.space_group_name_H-M   'P 1'
#
loop_
_entity.id
_entity.type
_entity.pdbx_description
1 polymer ?
#
loop_
_entity_poly.entity_id
_entity_poly.type
_entity_poly.pdbx_seq_one_letter_code
_entity_poly.pdbx_strand_id
1 'polypeptide(L)'
;MTLFTNAVESIQIGVEDLSKNDDRRVLSAVRNVHAGVLLLCKEKLRRLSPDDEILLAQRFEPQPNDKGEVAIDGVGRNTVGADDIKKRFKTFHVALDWKRFDGMADIRHHMEHSYFKGSRERARQAVADAFLVIRQLLVEALQEDPLKTLGAECWTALLENADLFAAELQACQVTLKSVRWDTEAAARALPDFACPWCHSSLVRQRDPNNKSQPNAALTCAACGESAELGPVLSLAFDETFGAEGHIAVKDGGEPPISTCPECSEETYVVEEGRCAACDFTLPEDAACAICGNGLSAEDYYEHDGLCSYHAHVASKDD
;
A
#
# COMPACT_ATOMS: atom_id res chain seq x y z
N MET A 1 -22.72 24.50 -2.80
CA MET A 1 -22.34 23.20 -2.23
C MET A 1 -21.06 23.40 -1.45
N THR A 2 -20.99 22.95 -0.19
CA THR A 2 -19.76 23.08 0.63
C THR A 2 -18.79 21.93 0.32
N LEU A 3 -17.52 22.09 0.70
CA LEU A 3 -16.51 21.03 0.57
C LEU A 3 -16.91 19.78 1.37
N PHE A 4 -17.40 19.97 2.60
CA PHE A 4 -17.91 18.90 3.45
C PHE A 4 -19.12 18.17 2.85
N THR A 5 -20.11 18.91 2.32
CA THR A 5 -21.28 18.30 1.65
C THR A 5 -20.85 17.45 0.45
N ASN A 6 -19.94 17.96 -0.38
CA ASN A 6 -19.42 17.22 -1.54
C ASN A 6 -18.68 15.93 -1.11
N ALA A 7 -17.91 15.99 -0.02
CA ALA A 7 -17.23 14.83 0.53
C ALA A 7 -18.23 13.73 0.94
N VAL A 8 -19.29 14.12 1.66
CA VAL A 8 -20.35 13.22 2.12
C VAL A 8 -21.11 12.61 0.94
N GLU A 9 -21.56 13.42 -0.01
CA GLU A 9 -22.29 12.95 -1.20
C GLU A 9 -21.44 11.99 -2.04
N SER A 10 -20.14 12.26 -2.18
CA SER A 10 -19.22 11.36 -2.88
C SER A 10 -19.11 10.00 -2.19
N ILE A 11 -19.01 9.97 -0.85
CA ILE A 11 -18.98 8.70 -0.09
C ILE A 11 -20.30 7.96 -0.26
N GLN A 12 -21.44 8.63 -0.11
CA GLN A 12 -22.77 8.04 -0.25
C GLN A 12 -22.96 7.41 -1.63
N ILE A 13 -22.69 8.16 -2.71
CA ILE A 13 -22.79 7.66 -4.09
C ILE A 13 -21.85 6.46 -4.30
N GLY A 14 -20.64 6.52 -3.75
CA GLY A 14 -19.68 5.42 -3.88
C GLY A 14 -20.17 4.13 -3.21
N VAL A 15 -20.75 4.24 -2.02
CA VAL A 15 -21.33 3.10 -1.27
C VAL A 15 -22.59 2.56 -1.97
N GLU A 16 -23.44 3.42 -2.49
CA GLU A 16 -24.60 3.03 -3.30
C GLU A 16 -24.19 2.28 -4.57
N ASP A 17 -23.15 2.74 -5.26
CA ASP A 17 -22.62 2.10 -6.46
C ASP A 17 -22.04 0.71 -6.16
N LEU A 18 -21.37 0.52 -5.01
CA LEU A 18 -20.88 -0.80 -4.59
C LEU A 18 -22.03 -1.78 -4.29
N SER A 19 -23.12 -1.27 -3.74
CA SER A 19 -24.29 -2.06 -3.35
C SER A 19 -25.12 -2.51 -4.56
N LYS A 20 -24.94 -1.89 -5.74
CA LYS A 20 -25.62 -2.29 -6.97
C LYS A 20 -24.96 -3.52 -7.58
N ASN A 21 -25.77 -4.49 -8.01
CA ASN A 21 -25.31 -5.66 -8.77
C ASN A 21 -25.01 -5.31 -10.25
N ASP A 22 -24.16 -4.30 -10.46
CA ASP A 22 -23.69 -3.84 -11.78
C ASP A 22 -22.17 -3.63 -11.74
N ASP A 23 -21.42 -4.47 -12.46
CA ASP A 23 -19.96 -4.44 -12.44
C ASP A 23 -19.38 -3.15 -13.02
N ARG A 24 -20.14 -2.41 -13.84
CA ARG A 24 -19.73 -1.10 -14.36
C ARG A 24 -19.65 -0.04 -13.24
N ARG A 25 -20.35 -0.28 -12.13
CA ARG A 25 -20.39 0.62 -10.96
C ARG A 25 -19.25 0.37 -9.99
N VAL A 26 -18.55 -0.76 -10.08
CA VAL A 26 -17.50 -1.15 -9.13
C VAL A 26 -16.34 -0.15 -9.13
N LEU A 27 -15.86 0.26 -10.31
CA LEU A 27 -14.83 1.30 -10.41
C LEU A 27 -15.34 2.69 -9.96
N SER A 28 -16.59 3.01 -10.26
CA SER A 28 -17.25 4.25 -9.80
C SER A 28 -17.29 4.32 -8.28
N ALA A 29 -17.62 3.22 -7.62
CA ALA A 29 -17.65 3.11 -6.17
C ALA A 29 -16.30 3.49 -5.54
N VAL A 30 -15.22 2.85 -5.99
CA VAL A 30 -13.86 3.10 -5.46
C VAL A 30 -13.43 4.55 -5.71
N ARG A 31 -13.70 5.08 -6.91
CA ARG A 31 -13.38 6.48 -7.26
C ARG A 31 -14.08 7.47 -6.34
N ASN A 32 -15.39 7.30 -6.15
CA ASN A 32 -16.21 8.22 -5.37
C ASN A 32 -15.89 8.15 -3.88
N VAL A 33 -15.69 6.94 -3.32
CA VAL A 33 -15.26 6.78 -1.93
C VAL A 33 -13.89 7.42 -1.71
N HIS A 34 -12.89 7.10 -2.54
CA HIS A 34 -11.55 7.70 -2.42
C HIS A 34 -11.59 9.22 -2.53
N ALA A 35 -12.34 9.77 -3.51
CA ALA A 35 -12.51 11.21 -3.66
C ALA A 35 -13.16 11.83 -2.41
N GLY A 36 -14.20 11.20 -1.86
CA GLY A 36 -14.85 11.62 -0.64
C GLY A 36 -13.91 11.68 0.56
N VAL A 37 -13.09 10.65 0.78
CA VAL A 37 -12.05 10.65 1.84
C VAL A 37 -11.07 11.81 1.65
N LEU A 38 -10.57 12.01 0.43
CA LEU A 38 -9.65 13.12 0.13
C LEU A 38 -10.31 14.49 0.42
N LEU A 39 -11.60 14.65 0.10
CA LEU A 39 -12.35 15.86 0.39
C LEU A 39 -12.57 16.07 1.89
N LEU A 40 -12.78 15.01 2.69
CA LEU A 40 -12.81 15.10 4.15
C LEU A 40 -11.46 15.57 4.73
N CYS A 41 -10.34 15.08 4.17
CA CYS A 41 -9.02 15.57 4.57
C CYS A 41 -8.85 17.07 4.25
N LYS A 42 -9.30 17.51 3.07
CA LYS A 42 -9.30 18.93 2.71
C LYS A 42 -10.21 19.74 3.63
N GLU A 43 -11.39 19.24 3.99
CA GLU A 43 -12.26 19.90 4.95
C GLU A 43 -11.57 20.11 6.30
N LYS A 44 -10.79 19.12 6.77
CA LYS A 44 -10.01 19.30 8.01
C LYS A 44 -9.00 20.45 7.89
N LEU A 45 -8.27 20.55 6.78
CA LEU A 45 -7.34 21.66 6.53
C LEU A 45 -8.06 23.01 6.46
N ARG A 46 -9.23 23.04 5.82
CA ARG A 46 -10.10 24.22 5.76
C ARG A 46 -10.51 24.69 7.17
N ARG A 47 -10.93 23.76 8.05
CA ARG A 47 -11.28 24.07 9.45
C ARG A 47 -10.08 24.54 10.29
N LEU A 48 -8.86 24.18 9.92
CA LEU A 48 -7.62 24.65 10.55
C LEU A 48 -7.18 26.04 10.03
N SER A 49 -7.74 26.52 8.91
CA SER A 49 -7.44 27.84 8.32
C SER A 49 -8.74 28.51 7.83
N PRO A 50 -9.66 28.87 8.74
CA PRO A 50 -11.01 29.28 8.37
C PRO A 50 -11.09 30.63 7.65
N ASP A 51 -10.13 31.53 7.87
CA ASP A 51 -10.22 32.92 7.40
C ASP A 51 -9.71 33.10 5.96
N ASP A 52 -8.68 32.36 5.57
CA ASP A 52 -7.99 32.49 4.27
C ASP A 52 -7.92 31.17 3.47
N GLU A 53 -8.31 30.05 4.09
CA GLU A 53 -8.17 28.70 3.53
C GLU A 53 -6.76 28.41 3.02
N ILE A 54 -5.74 29.04 3.62
CA ILE A 54 -4.34 28.95 3.16
C ILE A 54 -3.86 27.50 3.15
N LEU A 55 -4.36 26.66 4.07
CA LEU A 55 -4.02 25.24 4.10
C LEU A 55 -4.66 24.41 2.97
N LEU A 56 -5.45 25.01 2.09
CA LEU A 56 -5.91 24.40 0.84
C LEU A 56 -5.09 24.83 -0.38
N ALA A 57 -4.37 25.95 -0.32
CA ALA A 57 -3.56 26.45 -1.42
C ALA A 57 -2.34 25.54 -1.66
N GLN A 58 -2.04 25.23 -2.93
CA GLN A 58 -0.87 24.41 -3.28
C GLN A 58 0.44 25.21 -3.20
N ARG A 59 0.38 26.52 -3.50
CA ARG A 59 1.54 27.42 -3.54
C ARG A 59 1.30 28.65 -2.68
N PHE A 60 2.39 29.18 -2.12
CA PHE A 60 2.40 30.34 -1.26
C PHE A 60 3.41 31.36 -1.77
N GLU A 61 3.05 32.64 -1.75
CA GLU A 61 3.96 33.73 -2.08
C GLU A 61 3.82 34.87 -1.05
N PRO A 62 4.93 35.51 -0.64
CA PRO A 62 4.88 36.69 0.22
C PRO A 62 4.30 37.88 -0.55
N GLN A 63 3.32 38.57 0.03
CA GLN A 63 2.66 39.74 -0.54
C GLN A 63 2.55 40.87 0.49
N PRO A 64 2.65 42.14 0.09
CA PRO A 64 2.42 43.26 1.00
C PRO A 64 0.92 43.35 1.37
N ASN A 65 0.62 43.46 2.67
CA ASN A 65 -0.74 43.66 3.17
C ASN A 65 -1.09 45.16 3.25
N ASP A 66 -2.37 45.46 3.55
CA ASP A 66 -2.90 46.83 3.67
C ASP A 66 -2.22 47.68 4.76
N LYS A 67 -1.41 47.07 5.63
CA LYS A 67 -0.64 47.73 6.69
C LYS A 67 0.83 47.94 6.30
N GLY A 68 1.25 47.54 5.10
CA GLY A 68 2.63 47.62 4.63
C GLY A 68 3.55 46.53 5.18
N GLU A 69 3.01 45.48 5.80
CA GLU A 69 3.75 44.31 6.27
C GLU A 69 3.68 43.18 5.23
N VAL A 70 4.53 42.15 5.36
CA VAL A 70 4.48 40.97 4.48
C VAL A 70 3.53 39.93 5.04
N ALA A 71 2.47 39.61 4.30
CA ALA A 71 1.60 38.45 4.52
C ALA A 71 2.00 37.30 3.57
N ILE A 72 1.63 36.07 3.93
CA ILE A 72 1.79 34.91 3.04
C ILE A 72 0.41 34.61 2.47
N ASP A 73 0.28 34.68 1.15
CA ASP A 73 -0.99 34.41 0.48
C ASP A 73 -0.90 33.13 -0.36
N GLY A 74 -2.02 32.41 -0.43
CA GLY A 74 -2.20 31.31 -1.37
C GLY A 74 -2.29 31.83 -2.81
N VAL A 75 -1.46 31.31 -3.71
CA VAL A 75 -1.44 31.70 -5.13
C VAL A 75 -1.78 30.54 -6.07
N GLY A 76 -2.46 30.87 -7.17
CA GLY A 76 -2.88 29.91 -8.19
C GLY A 76 -4.27 29.30 -7.94
N ARG A 77 -4.73 28.48 -8.89
CA ARG A 77 -6.06 27.85 -8.85
C ARG A 77 -6.06 26.41 -8.33
N ASN A 78 -4.88 25.82 -8.17
CA ASN A 78 -4.75 24.44 -7.74
C ASN A 78 -4.82 24.34 -6.23
N THR A 79 -5.49 23.28 -5.75
CA THR A 79 -5.53 22.95 -4.34
C THR A 79 -4.59 21.79 -4.04
N VAL A 80 -4.26 21.63 -2.76
CA VAL A 80 -3.41 20.55 -2.25
C VAL A 80 -3.76 19.16 -2.79
N GLY A 81 -2.73 18.39 -3.14
CA GLY A 81 -2.83 16.95 -3.42
C GLY A 81 -2.67 16.08 -2.18
N ALA A 82 -2.71 14.76 -2.34
CA ALA A 82 -2.57 13.81 -1.23
C ALA A 82 -1.24 13.99 -0.46
N ASP A 83 -0.12 14.14 -1.16
CA ASP A 83 1.19 14.32 -0.52
C ASP A 83 1.30 15.65 0.25
N ASP A 84 0.71 16.72 -0.27
CA ASP A 84 0.65 18.00 0.42
C ASP A 84 -0.19 17.88 1.71
N ILE A 85 -1.30 17.15 1.64
CA ILE A 85 -2.16 16.89 2.80
C ILE A 85 -1.41 16.06 3.84
N LYS A 86 -0.70 14.99 3.46
CA LYS A 86 0.12 14.18 4.38
C LYS A 86 1.13 15.03 5.14
N LYS A 87 1.86 15.88 4.42
CA LYS A 87 2.84 16.82 5.01
C LYS A 87 2.16 17.77 5.99
N ARG A 88 1.02 18.35 5.62
CA ARG A 88 0.26 19.28 6.48
C ARG A 88 -0.31 18.57 7.71
N PHE A 89 -0.93 17.40 7.56
CA PHE A 89 -1.43 16.62 8.68
C PHE A 89 -0.32 16.28 9.68
N LYS A 90 0.87 15.92 9.19
CA LYS A 90 2.06 15.71 10.04
C LYS A 90 2.44 16.98 10.81
N THR A 91 2.53 18.13 10.13
CA THR A 91 2.85 19.43 10.75
C THR A 91 1.82 19.86 11.79
N PHE A 92 0.53 19.66 11.51
CA PHE A 92 -0.57 20.04 12.39
C PHE A 92 -0.99 18.93 13.38
N HIS A 93 -0.19 17.86 13.47
CA HIS A 93 -0.43 16.73 14.37
C HIS A 93 -1.83 16.12 14.24
N VAL A 94 -2.38 16.07 13.02
CA VAL A 94 -3.62 15.38 12.72
C VAL A 94 -3.29 13.93 12.39
N ALA A 95 -3.66 13.02 13.28
CA ALA A 95 -3.50 11.59 13.08
C ALA A 95 -4.46 11.08 11.99
N LEU A 96 -3.95 10.23 11.11
CA LEU A 96 -4.72 9.50 10.11
C LEU A 96 -3.99 8.21 9.76
N ASP A 97 -4.73 7.13 9.55
CA ASP A 97 -4.21 5.88 9.00
C ASP A 97 -3.86 6.05 7.52
N TRP A 98 -2.66 6.57 7.25
CA TRP A 98 -2.16 6.78 5.90
C TRP A 98 -1.89 5.47 5.17
N LYS A 99 -1.56 4.38 5.89
CA LYS A 99 -1.36 3.06 5.27
C LYS A 99 -2.66 2.59 4.60
N ARG A 100 -3.80 2.68 5.29
CA ARG A 100 -5.11 2.36 4.67
C ARG A 100 -5.51 3.33 3.58
N PHE A 101 -5.24 4.62 3.75
CA PHE A 101 -5.51 5.62 2.72
C PHE A 101 -4.74 5.31 1.43
N ASP A 102 -3.46 4.98 1.54
CA ASP A 102 -2.61 4.64 0.40
C ASP A 102 -3.03 3.31 -0.21
N GLY A 103 -3.36 2.30 0.60
CA GLY A 103 -3.89 1.02 0.12
C GLY A 103 -5.16 1.17 -0.74
N MET A 104 -6.12 2.03 -0.34
CA MET A 104 -7.30 2.27 -1.19
C MET A 104 -6.97 3.08 -2.46
N ALA A 105 -5.97 3.96 -2.41
CA ALA A 105 -5.52 4.74 -3.56
C ALA A 105 -4.83 3.84 -4.60
N ASP A 106 -4.04 2.89 -4.11
CA ASP A 106 -3.40 1.84 -4.87
C ASP A 106 -4.42 0.90 -5.54
N ILE A 107 -5.42 0.43 -4.77
CA ILE A 107 -6.54 -0.34 -5.33
C ILE A 107 -7.20 0.40 -6.49
N ARG A 108 -7.52 1.69 -6.29
CA ARG A 108 -8.10 2.52 -7.34
C ARG A 108 -7.17 2.59 -8.56
N HIS A 109 -5.87 2.85 -8.35
CA HIS A 109 -4.89 2.98 -9.41
C HIS A 109 -4.80 1.69 -10.25
N HIS A 110 -4.72 0.53 -9.61
CA HIS A 110 -4.70 -0.76 -10.31
C HIS A 110 -6.02 -1.04 -11.03
N MET A 111 -7.16 -0.72 -10.42
CA MET A 111 -8.46 -0.85 -11.09
C MET A 111 -8.62 0.08 -12.31
N GLU A 112 -7.85 1.17 -12.38
CA GLU A 112 -7.85 2.12 -13.50
C GLU A 112 -6.90 1.74 -14.64
N HIS A 113 -5.75 1.15 -14.32
CA HIS A 113 -4.68 0.87 -15.29
C HIS A 113 -4.57 -0.59 -15.72
N SER A 114 -5.06 -1.54 -14.92
CA SER A 114 -4.99 -2.96 -15.25
C SER A 114 -6.06 -3.35 -16.28
N TYR A 115 -5.70 -4.19 -17.25
CA TYR A 115 -6.60 -4.86 -18.22
C TYR A 115 -7.68 -5.77 -17.59
N PHE A 116 -7.84 -5.73 -16.26
CA PHE A 116 -8.75 -6.55 -15.47
C PHE A 116 -10.01 -5.76 -15.10
N LYS A 117 -11.19 -6.37 -15.26
CA LYS A 117 -12.43 -5.84 -14.69
C LYS A 117 -12.34 -6.03 -13.18
N GLY A 118 -11.90 -5.00 -12.45
CA GLY A 118 -11.76 -5.03 -10.99
C GLY A 118 -12.90 -5.81 -10.32
N SER A 119 -12.55 -6.80 -9.50
CA SER A 119 -13.56 -7.64 -8.86
C SER A 119 -14.28 -6.85 -7.78
N ARG A 120 -15.55 -7.20 -7.56
CA ARG A 120 -16.37 -6.59 -6.51
C ARG A 120 -15.69 -6.74 -5.16
N GLU A 121 -15.01 -7.85 -4.93
CA GLU A 121 -14.26 -8.18 -3.72
C GLU A 121 -13.09 -7.21 -3.51
N ARG A 122 -12.39 -6.80 -4.57
CA ARG A 122 -11.32 -5.79 -4.45
C ARG A 122 -11.88 -4.40 -4.13
N ALA A 123 -13.03 -4.04 -4.70
CA ALA A 123 -13.72 -2.81 -4.32
C ALA A 123 -14.27 -2.86 -2.88
N ARG A 124 -14.77 -4.03 -2.42
CA ARG A 124 -15.18 -4.24 -1.03
C ARG A 124 -14.00 -4.01 -0.08
N GLN A 125 -12.82 -4.51 -0.41
CA GLN A 125 -11.59 -4.23 0.33
C GLN A 125 -11.31 -2.73 0.42
N ALA A 126 -11.28 -2.02 -0.72
CA ALA A 126 -11.05 -0.57 -0.73
C ALA A 126 -12.07 0.21 0.11
N VAL A 127 -13.34 -0.16 0.04
CA VAL A 127 -14.41 0.48 0.82
C VAL A 127 -14.31 0.12 2.31
N ALA A 128 -13.88 -1.09 2.67
CA ALA A 128 -13.63 -1.48 4.06
C ALA A 128 -12.44 -0.71 4.66
N ASP A 129 -11.36 -0.55 3.91
CA ASP A 129 -10.22 0.28 4.32
C ASP A 129 -10.63 1.75 4.45
N ALA A 130 -11.35 2.27 3.46
CA ALA A 130 -11.86 3.64 3.48
C ALA A 130 -12.79 3.89 4.66
N PHE A 131 -13.64 2.92 5.04
CA PHE A 131 -14.55 3.07 6.18
C PHE A 131 -13.80 3.42 7.47
N LEU A 132 -12.69 2.74 7.76
CA LEU A 132 -11.89 3.00 8.96
C LEU A 132 -11.27 4.40 8.92
N VAL A 133 -10.77 4.82 7.75
CA VAL A 133 -10.23 6.17 7.53
C VAL A 133 -11.33 7.24 7.65
N ILE A 134 -12.51 7.01 7.08
CA ILE A 134 -13.68 7.90 7.16
C ILE A 134 -14.12 8.06 8.61
N ARG A 135 -14.22 6.95 9.36
CA ARG A 135 -14.57 6.99 10.77
C ARG A 135 -13.57 7.82 11.56
N GLN A 136 -12.27 7.60 11.35
CA GLN A 136 -11.22 8.37 12.02
C GLN A 136 -11.32 9.87 11.69
N LEU A 137 -11.50 10.21 10.42
CA LEU A 137 -11.66 11.60 9.99
C LEU A 137 -12.88 12.26 10.61
N LEU A 138 -14.04 11.61 10.56
CA LEU A 138 -15.28 12.18 11.09
C LEU A 138 -15.21 12.31 12.61
N VAL A 139 -14.86 11.25 13.34
CA VAL A 139 -14.90 11.25 14.81
C VAL A 139 -13.75 12.04 15.41
N GLU A 140 -12.51 11.78 14.98
CA GLU A 140 -11.31 12.33 15.64
C GLU A 140 -10.90 13.67 15.02
N ALA A 141 -10.82 13.76 13.69
CA ALA A 141 -10.32 14.98 13.05
C ALA A 141 -11.38 16.08 12.97
N LEU A 142 -12.62 15.73 12.59
CA LEU A 142 -13.69 16.69 12.30
C LEU A 142 -14.69 16.87 13.45
N GLN A 143 -14.71 15.94 14.42
CA GLN A 143 -15.62 15.94 15.57
C GLN A 143 -17.10 15.90 15.15
N GLU A 144 -17.39 15.11 14.12
CA GLU A 144 -18.71 14.87 13.55
C GLU A 144 -19.24 13.48 13.94
N ASP A 145 -20.57 13.35 14.02
CA ASP A 145 -21.24 12.07 14.26
C ASP A 145 -21.42 11.34 12.91
N PRO A 146 -20.72 10.22 12.65
CA PRO A 146 -20.75 9.57 11.35
C PRO A 146 -22.14 9.12 10.91
N LEU A 147 -22.99 8.67 11.85
CA LEU A 147 -24.34 8.20 11.55
C LEU A 147 -25.21 9.36 11.06
N LYS A 148 -25.08 10.53 11.67
CA LYS A 148 -25.81 11.74 11.25
C LYS A 148 -25.25 12.32 9.97
N THR A 149 -23.93 12.35 9.84
CA THR A 149 -23.24 12.94 8.69
C THR A 149 -23.48 12.14 7.41
N LEU A 150 -23.30 10.82 7.44
CA LEU A 150 -23.42 9.96 6.27
C LEU A 150 -24.84 9.46 6.04
N GLY A 151 -25.70 9.51 7.06
CA GLY A 151 -27.03 8.92 7.04
C GLY A 151 -27.00 7.43 7.35
N ALA A 152 -28.14 6.92 7.86
CA ALA A 152 -28.26 5.56 8.36
C ALA A 152 -27.98 4.48 7.31
N GLU A 153 -28.44 4.67 6.07
CA GLU A 153 -28.28 3.70 4.99
C GLU A 153 -26.80 3.54 4.61
N CYS A 154 -26.11 4.65 4.30
CA CYS A 154 -24.69 4.64 3.96
C CYS A 154 -23.83 4.10 5.12
N TRP A 155 -24.09 4.54 6.35
CA TRP A 155 -23.35 4.07 7.52
C TRP A 155 -23.52 2.56 7.77
N THR A 156 -24.74 2.04 7.62
CA THR A 156 -25.02 0.61 7.78
C THR A 156 -24.32 -0.21 6.69
N ALA A 157 -24.39 0.22 5.43
CA ALA A 157 -23.73 -0.48 4.33
C ALA A 157 -22.19 -0.51 4.48
N LEU A 158 -21.59 0.56 5.02
CA LEU A 158 -20.15 0.58 5.32
C LEU A 158 -19.78 -0.41 6.43
N LEU A 159 -20.57 -0.50 7.51
CA LEU A 159 -20.38 -1.47 8.58
C LEU A 159 -20.48 -2.91 8.06
N GLU A 160 -21.55 -3.22 7.32
CA GLU A 160 -21.77 -4.56 6.76
C GLU A 160 -20.66 -4.98 5.79
N ASN A 161 -20.19 -4.06 4.94
CA ASN A 161 -19.07 -4.31 4.04
C ASN A 161 -17.78 -4.59 4.81
N ALA A 162 -17.50 -3.79 5.85
CA ALA A 162 -16.30 -3.97 6.68
C ALA A 162 -16.33 -5.31 7.43
N ASP A 163 -17.48 -5.69 8.01
CA ASP A 163 -17.65 -6.96 8.71
C ASP A 163 -17.47 -8.16 7.79
N LEU A 164 -18.10 -8.12 6.60
CA LEU A 164 -17.96 -9.17 5.58
C LEU A 164 -16.49 -9.32 5.15
N PHE A 165 -15.83 -8.21 4.83
CA PHE A 165 -14.44 -8.24 4.40
C PHE A 165 -13.51 -8.76 5.51
N ALA A 166 -13.72 -8.33 6.76
CA ALA A 166 -12.93 -8.78 7.90
C ALA A 166 -13.09 -10.30 8.14
N ALA A 167 -14.31 -10.83 8.01
CA ALA A 167 -14.57 -12.26 8.13
C ALA A 167 -13.85 -13.09 7.06
N GLU A 168 -13.90 -12.65 5.80
CA GLU A 168 -13.19 -13.31 4.69
C GLU A 168 -11.67 -13.23 4.86
N LEU A 169 -11.14 -12.06 5.23
CA LEU A 169 -9.70 -11.88 5.49
C LEU A 169 -9.22 -12.79 6.62
N GLN A 170 -9.99 -12.89 7.70
CA GLN A 170 -9.66 -13.79 8.82
C GLN A 170 -9.67 -15.25 8.37
N ALA A 171 -10.66 -15.67 7.58
CA ALA A 171 -10.72 -17.04 7.05
C ALA A 171 -9.50 -17.36 6.17
N CYS A 172 -9.07 -16.41 5.34
CA CYS A 172 -7.85 -16.52 4.55
C CYS A 172 -6.59 -16.64 5.44
N GLN A 173 -6.41 -15.71 6.38
CA GLN A 173 -5.24 -15.68 7.26
C GLN A 173 -5.08 -16.91 8.15
N VAL A 174 -6.20 -17.52 8.59
CA VAL A 174 -6.16 -18.76 9.39
C VAL A 174 -5.45 -19.90 8.63
N THR A 175 -5.62 -19.99 7.31
CA THR A 175 -4.93 -21.01 6.51
C THR A 175 -3.41 -20.80 6.53
N LEU A 176 -2.96 -19.55 6.42
CA LEU A 176 -1.53 -19.19 6.39
C LEU A 176 -0.85 -19.32 7.76
N LYS A 177 -1.58 -19.11 8.86
CA LYS A 177 -1.05 -19.26 10.23
C LYS A 177 -0.60 -20.68 10.58
N SER A 178 -1.08 -21.69 9.84
CA SER A 178 -0.72 -23.09 10.07
C SER A 178 0.62 -23.49 9.46
N VAL A 179 1.15 -22.66 8.56
CA VAL A 179 2.43 -22.85 7.88
C VAL A 179 3.58 -22.58 8.82
N ARG A 180 4.58 -23.48 8.81
CA ARG A 180 5.89 -23.22 9.38
C ARG A 180 6.68 -22.44 8.35
N TRP A 181 6.88 -21.15 8.64
CA TRP A 181 7.71 -20.29 7.82
C TRP A 181 9.18 -20.53 8.17
N ASP A 182 9.96 -20.87 7.16
CA ASP A 182 11.37 -21.25 7.26
C ASP A 182 12.29 -20.02 7.38
N THR A 183 11.77 -18.83 7.11
CA THR A 183 12.44 -17.54 7.38
C THR A 183 11.61 -16.65 8.30
N GLU A 184 12.27 -15.89 9.17
CA GLU A 184 11.62 -14.90 10.03
C GLU A 184 11.02 -13.77 9.18
N ALA A 185 11.68 -13.41 8.07
CA ALA A 185 11.16 -12.43 7.13
C ALA A 185 9.82 -12.84 6.50
N ALA A 186 9.65 -14.11 6.10
CA ALA A 186 8.39 -14.60 5.55
C ALA A 186 7.27 -14.59 6.61
N ALA A 187 7.58 -14.97 7.86
CA ALA A 187 6.63 -14.89 8.96
C ALA A 187 6.21 -13.44 9.25
N ARG A 188 7.16 -12.50 9.22
CA ARG A 188 6.93 -11.07 9.43
C ARG A 188 6.05 -10.46 8.32
N ALA A 189 6.21 -10.90 7.08
CA ALA A 189 5.49 -10.37 5.93
C ALA A 189 4.06 -10.92 5.74
N LEU A 190 3.65 -11.93 6.52
CA LEU A 190 2.30 -12.53 6.46
C LEU A 190 1.12 -11.53 6.41
N PRO A 191 1.10 -10.44 7.21
CA PRO A 191 0.00 -9.48 7.16
C PRO A 191 -0.12 -8.73 5.83
N ASP A 192 0.97 -8.65 5.07
CA ASP A 192 1.10 -7.88 3.84
C ASP A 192 1.01 -8.79 2.58
N PHE A 193 0.65 -10.07 2.74
CA PHE A 193 0.38 -10.97 1.63
C PHE A 193 -0.75 -10.43 0.73
N ALA A 194 -0.43 -10.32 -0.56
CA ALA A 194 -1.35 -9.83 -1.58
C ALA A 194 -1.33 -10.75 -2.82
N CYS A 195 -2.48 -10.84 -3.49
CA CYS A 195 -2.61 -11.62 -4.72
C CYS A 195 -1.85 -10.93 -5.87
N PRO A 196 -0.94 -11.60 -6.60
CA PRO A 196 -0.19 -10.96 -7.69
C PRO A 196 -1.05 -10.52 -8.87
N TRP A 197 -2.28 -11.03 -8.96
CA TRP A 197 -3.19 -10.76 -10.08
C TRP A 197 -4.14 -9.59 -9.83
N CYS A 198 -4.62 -9.44 -8.59
CA CYS A 198 -5.61 -8.42 -8.24
C CYS A 198 -5.23 -7.58 -7.02
N HIS A 199 -4.07 -7.86 -6.43
CA HIS A 199 -3.50 -7.24 -5.22
C HIS A 199 -4.36 -7.40 -3.95
N SER A 200 -5.45 -8.18 -4.00
CA SER A 200 -6.28 -8.43 -2.81
C SER A 200 -5.50 -9.12 -1.72
N SER A 201 -5.73 -8.72 -0.47
CA SER A 201 -5.18 -9.40 0.72
C SER A 201 -5.91 -10.70 1.07
N LEU A 202 -6.95 -11.08 0.30
CA LEU A 202 -7.70 -12.32 0.49
C LEU A 202 -6.96 -13.54 -0.10
N VAL A 203 -5.69 -13.69 0.25
CA VAL A 203 -4.83 -14.81 -0.14
C VAL A 203 -4.94 -15.93 0.90
N ARG A 204 -5.17 -17.15 0.45
CA ARG A 204 -5.25 -18.34 1.31
C ARG A 204 -4.48 -19.51 0.73
N GLN A 205 -4.17 -20.49 1.56
CA GLN A 205 -3.69 -21.78 1.06
C GLN A 205 -4.78 -22.49 0.28
N ARG A 206 -4.36 -23.19 -0.78
CA ARG A 206 -5.20 -24.15 -1.50
C ARG A 206 -5.43 -25.42 -0.66
N ASP A 207 -4.40 -25.90 0.03
CA ASP A 207 -4.51 -26.97 1.04
C ASP A 207 -4.41 -26.37 2.44
N PRO A 208 -5.53 -26.20 3.17
CA PRO A 208 -5.54 -25.62 4.51
C PRO A 208 -4.79 -26.43 5.58
N ASN A 209 -4.38 -27.67 5.28
CA ASN A 209 -3.62 -28.50 6.20
C ASN A 209 -2.11 -28.47 5.93
N ASN A 210 -1.67 -27.77 4.87
CA ASN A 210 -0.26 -27.69 4.56
C ASN A 210 0.50 -26.87 5.61
N LYS A 211 1.55 -27.47 6.16
CA LYS A 211 2.41 -26.84 7.19
C LYS A 211 3.80 -26.46 6.67
N SER A 212 4.07 -26.68 5.38
CA SER A 212 5.40 -26.51 4.77
C SER A 212 5.41 -25.28 3.87
N GLN A 213 6.28 -24.32 4.13
CA GLN A 213 6.43 -23.11 3.30
C GLN A 213 6.71 -23.43 1.82
N PRO A 214 7.68 -24.29 1.45
CA PRO A 214 7.95 -24.62 0.04
C PRO A 214 6.78 -25.25 -0.71
N ASN A 215 5.82 -25.85 0.01
CA ASN A 215 4.64 -26.50 -0.57
C ASN A 215 3.39 -25.63 -0.47
N ALA A 216 3.53 -24.36 -0.09
CA ALA A 216 2.40 -23.44 0.05
C ALA A 216 1.88 -23.01 -1.33
N ALA A 217 0.93 -23.78 -1.87
CA ALA A 217 0.14 -23.36 -3.03
C ALA A 217 -0.96 -22.39 -2.58
N LEU A 218 -1.05 -21.22 -3.23
CA LEU A 218 -1.94 -20.14 -2.81
C LEU A 218 -3.08 -19.93 -3.81
N THR A 219 -4.19 -19.39 -3.33
CA THR A 219 -5.35 -19.00 -4.15
C THR A 219 -6.00 -17.76 -3.57
N CYS A 220 -6.45 -16.85 -4.43
CA CYS A 220 -7.12 -15.63 -4.03
C CYS A 220 -8.63 -15.84 -3.96
N ALA A 221 -9.26 -15.48 -2.83
CA ALA A 221 -10.72 -15.53 -2.71
C ALA A 221 -11.43 -14.39 -3.49
N ALA A 222 -10.71 -13.31 -3.81
CA ALA A 222 -11.26 -12.15 -4.51
C ALA A 222 -11.33 -12.29 -6.04
N CYS A 223 -10.39 -13.01 -6.66
CA CYS A 223 -10.36 -13.21 -8.11
C CYS A 223 -10.37 -14.68 -8.53
N GLY A 224 -10.20 -15.62 -7.60
CA GLY A 224 -10.14 -17.05 -7.87
C GLY A 224 -8.80 -17.54 -8.44
N GLU A 225 -7.89 -16.64 -8.81
CA GLU A 225 -6.61 -17.01 -9.39
C GLU A 225 -5.70 -17.71 -8.38
N SER A 226 -4.90 -18.63 -8.90
CA SER A 226 -3.86 -19.33 -8.14
C SER A 226 -2.56 -18.55 -8.21
N ALA A 227 -1.77 -18.61 -7.14
CA ALA A 227 -0.49 -17.93 -7.06
C ALA A 227 0.57 -18.87 -6.47
N GLU A 228 1.77 -18.79 -7.04
CA GLU A 228 2.98 -19.36 -6.47
C GLU A 228 3.46 -18.49 -5.30
N LEU A 229 4.25 -19.07 -4.41
CA LEU A 229 4.70 -18.39 -3.20
C LEU A 229 5.65 -17.21 -3.50
N GLY A 230 6.55 -17.36 -4.48
CA GLY A 230 7.55 -16.34 -4.85
C GLY A 230 6.95 -14.97 -5.15
N PRO A 231 6.04 -14.84 -6.13
CA PRO A 231 5.39 -13.57 -6.44
C PRO A 231 4.58 -12.97 -5.28
N VAL A 232 3.99 -13.80 -4.42
CA VAL A 232 3.26 -13.32 -3.23
C VAL A 232 4.22 -12.78 -2.19
N LEU A 233 5.33 -13.48 -1.94
CA LEU A 233 6.37 -13.02 -1.02
C LEU A 233 7.05 -11.75 -1.53
N SER A 234 7.35 -11.67 -2.83
CA SER A 234 7.94 -10.49 -3.45
C SER A 234 7.10 -9.23 -3.17
N LEU A 235 5.78 -9.29 -3.43
CA LEU A 235 4.86 -8.20 -3.09
C LEU A 235 4.79 -7.91 -1.59
N ALA A 236 4.75 -8.94 -0.76
CA ALA A 236 4.69 -8.76 0.69
C ALA A 236 6.00 -8.18 1.25
N PHE A 237 7.15 -8.51 0.66
CA PHE A 237 8.46 -8.04 1.07
C PHE A 237 8.68 -6.57 0.69
N ASP A 238 8.22 -6.14 -0.48
CA ASP A 238 8.23 -4.72 -0.85
C ASP A 238 7.47 -3.87 0.19
N GLU A 239 6.27 -4.31 0.59
CA GLU A 239 5.48 -3.61 1.62
C GLU A 239 6.12 -3.69 3.02
N THR A 240 6.66 -4.86 3.40
CA THR A 240 7.18 -5.10 4.76
C THR A 240 8.56 -4.48 5.00
N PHE A 241 9.40 -4.46 3.98
CA PHE A 241 10.83 -4.13 4.07
C PHE A 241 11.26 -2.99 3.15
N GLY A 242 10.41 -2.51 2.21
CA GLY A 242 10.80 -1.48 1.24
C GLY A 242 11.31 -0.18 1.88
N ALA A 243 10.74 0.22 3.03
CA ALA A 243 11.23 1.37 3.79
C ALA A 243 12.64 1.13 4.38
N GLU A 244 12.89 -0.06 4.91
CA GLU A 244 14.20 -0.46 5.46
C GLU A 244 15.23 -0.56 4.34
N GLY A 245 14.87 -1.17 3.20
CA GLY A 245 15.72 -1.22 2.01
C GLY A 245 16.10 0.16 1.49
N HIS A 246 15.14 1.09 1.40
CA HIS A 246 15.42 2.47 0.98
C HIS A 246 16.37 3.21 1.94
N ILE A 247 16.27 2.96 3.24
CA ILE A 247 17.18 3.54 4.24
C ILE A 247 18.58 2.93 4.09
N ALA A 248 18.68 1.60 4.02
CA ALA A 248 19.94 0.90 3.86
C ALA A 248 20.71 1.40 2.62
N VAL A 249 20.04 1.49 1.47
CA VAL A 249 20.66 1.99 0.23
C VAL A 249 21.15 3.43 0.37
N LYS A 250 20.38 4.31 1.03
CA LYS A 250 20.80 5.70 1.27
C LYS A 250 22.02 5.83 2.17
N ASP A 251 22.16 4.91 3.12
CA ASP A 251 23.28 4.86 4.05
C ASP A 251 24.47 4.05 3.48
N GLY A 252 24.38 3.58 2.23
CA GLY A 252 25.43 2.81 1.55
C GLY A 252 25.55 1.36 2.03
N GLY A 253 24.51 0.83 2.68
CA GLY A 253 24.38 -0.56 3.08
C GLY A 253 23.60 -1.41 2.07
N GLU A 254 23.51 -2.71 2.36
CA GLU A 254 22.76 -3.69 1.57
C GLU A 254 21.29 -3.73 2.03
N PRO A 255 20.31 -3.76 1.11
CA PRO A 255 18.91 -3.93 1.48
C PRO A 255 18.68 -5.30 2.16
N PRO A 256 17.68 -5.41 3.06
CA PRO A 256 17.40 -6.66 3.79
C PRO A 256 16.90 -7.80 2.89
N ILE A 257 16.34 -7.44 1.73
CA ILE A 257 15.82 -8.35 0.72
C ILE A 257 16.55 -8.08 -0.60
N SER A 258 17.00 -9.14 -1.25
CA SER A 258 17.65 -9.13 -2.55
C SER A 258 16.90 -10.03 -3.54
N THR A 259 17.17 -9.83 -4.82
CA THR A 259 16.79 -10.79 -5.88
C THR A 259 17.47 -12.13 -5.62
N CYS A 260 16.69 -13.21 -5.64
CA CYS A 260 17.21 -14.56 -5.51
C CYS A 260 17.81 -15.04 -6.84
N PRO A 261 19.07 -15.54 -6.86
CA PRO A 261 19.69 -16.02 -8.08
C PRO A 261 19.00 -17.22 -8.75
N GLU A 262 18.36 -18.09 -7.96
CA GLU A 262 17.72 -19.30 -8.48
C GLU A 262 16.30 -19.08 -9.03
N CYS A 263 15.45 -18.33 -8.32
CA CYS A 263 14.06 -18.13 -8.73
C CYS A 263 13.77 -16.74 -9.34
N SER A 264 14.75 -15.83 -9.36
CA SER A 264 14.64 -14.46 -9.89
C SER A 264 13.59 -13.57 -9.22
N GLU A 265 13.05 -13.97 -8.07
CA GLU A 265 12.11 -13.18 -7.28
C GLU A 265 12.86 -12.38 -6.20
N GLU A 266 12.37 -11.20 -5.83
CA GLU A 266 12.86 -10.38 -4.71
C GLU A 266 12.49 -11.02 -3.36
N THR A 267 13.10 -12.15 -3.07
CA THR A 267 12.75 -13.03 -1.93
C THR A 267 13.95 -13.64 -1.21
N TYR A 268 15.17 -13.22 -1.56
CA TYR A 268 16.38 -13.61 -0.85
C TYR A 268 16.55 -12.76 0.41
N VAL A 269 16.54 -13.39 1.58
CA VAL A 269 16.67 -12.68 2.86
C VAL A 269 18.15 -12.63 3.24
N VAL A 270 18.74 -11.43 3.16
CA VAL A 270 20.19 -11.25 3.28
C VAL A 270 20.71 -11.69 4.65
N GLU A 271 20.07 -11.27 5.73
CA GLU A 271 20.49 -11.63 7.10
C GLU A 271 20.35 -13.13 7.40
N GLU A 272 19.41 -13.81 6.74
CA GLU A 272 19.15 -15.23 6.93
C GLU A 272 19.91 -16.13 5.93
N GLY A 273 20.57 -15.52 4.94
CA GLY A 273 21.39 -16.22 3.94
C GLY A 273 20.63 -17.22 3.07
N ARG A 274 19.31 -17.04 2.90
CA ARG A 274 18.46 -17.98 2.15
C ARG A 274 17.25 -17.32 1.50
N CYS A 275 16.78 -17.93 0.41
CA CYS A 275 15.57 -17.53 -0.28
C CYS A 275 14.31 -18.04 0.44
N ALA A 276 13.38 -17.13 0.73
CA ALA A 276 12.09 -17.48 1.32
C ALA A 276 11.16 -18.19 0.32
N ALA A 277 11.37 -18.05 -1.00
CA ALA A 277 10.50 -18.67 -2.00
C ALA A 277 10.95 -20.08 -2.39
N CYS A 278 12.23 -20.25 -2.74
CA CYS A 278 12.78 -21.50 -3.30
C CYS A 278 13.81 -22.21 -2.41
N ASP A 279 14.13 -21.67 -1.23
CA ASP A 279 15.12 -22.21 -0.30
C ASP A 279 16.59 -22.18 -0.77
N PHE A 280 16.88 -21.44 -1.86
CA PHE A 280 18.25 -21.22 -2.32
C PHE A 280 19.13 -20.61 -1.23
N THR A 281 20.33 -21.15 -1.06
CA THR A 281 21.41 -20.57 -0.25
C THR A 281 22.64 -20.36 -1.12
N LEU A 282 23.35 -19.24 -0.95
CA LEU A 282 24.61 -19.04 -1.66
C LEU A 282 25.63 -20.16 -1.35
N PRO A 283 26.35 -20.66 -2.36
CA PRO A 283 27.45 -21.60 -2.14
C PRO A 283 28.51 -21.01 -1.20
N GLU A 284 29.13 -21.85 -0.36
CA GLU A 284 30.20 -21.41 0.56
C GLU A 284 31.42 -20.81 -0.17
N ASP A 285 31.63 -21.20 -1.43
CA ASP A 285 32.69 -20.73 -2.31
C ASP A 285 32.28 -19.58 -3.24
N ALA A 286 31.10 -18.97 -3.01
CA ALA A 286 30.64 -17.79 -3.75
C ALA A 286 31.55 -16.58 -3.43
N ALA A 287 32.63 -16.45 -4.20
CA ALA A 287 33.64 -15.42 -4.02
C ALA A 287 34.05 -14.79 -5.36
N CYS A 288 34.44 -13.52 -5.31
CA CYS A 288 34.91 -12.79 -6.48
C CYS A 288 36.19 -13.43 -7.03
N ALA A 289 36.20 -13.73 -8.33
CA ALA A 289 37.33 -14.35 -9.02
C ALA A 289 38.63 -13.52 -9.00
N ILE A 290 38.55 -12.21 -8.69
CA ILE A 290 39.71 -11.31 -8.66
C ILE A 290 40.22 -11.08 -7.23
N CYS A 291 39.37 -10.65 -6.31
CA CYS A 291 39.80 -10.32 -4.94
C CYS A 291 39.53 -11.42 -3.90
N GLY A 292 38.74 -12.44 -4.23
CA GLY A 292 38.38 -13.52 -3.31
C GLY A 292 37.39 -13.13 -2.21
N ASN A 293 36.84 -11.90 -2.22
CA ASN A 293 35.79 -11.51 -1.28
C ASN A 293 34.50 -12.26 -1.59
N GLY A 294 33.72 -12.61 -0.55
CA GLY A 294 32.40 -13.22 -0.72
C GLY A 294 31.48 -12.35 -1.57
N LEU A 295 30.66 -12.99 -2.41
CA LEU A 295 29.67 -12.33 -3.25
C LEU A 295 28.36 -12.17 -2.48
N SER A 296 27.69 -11.03 -2.65
CA SER A 296 26.27 -10.91 -2.30
C SER A 296 25.40 -11.77 -3.21
N ALA A 297 24.12 -11.91 -2.87
CA ALA A 297 23.18 -12.60 -3.75
C ALA A 297 23.03 -11.89 -5.10
N GLU A 298 23.01 -10.56 -5.09
CA GLU A 298 22.97 -9.73 -6.30
C GLU A 298 24.25 -9.87 -7.14
N ASP A 299 25.44 -9.78 -6.52
CA ASP A 299 26.72 -9.98 -7.23
C ASP A 299 26.78 -11.38 -7.87
N TYR A 300 26.35 -12.41 -7.13
CA TYR A 300 26.30 -13.78 -7.63
C TYR A 300 25.34 -13.95 -8.81
N TYR A 301 24.22 -13.23 -8.80
CA TYR A 301 23.22 -13.26 -9.86
C TYR A 301 23.67 -12.51 -11.11
N GLU A 302 24.25 -11.31 -10.96
CA GLU A 302 24.44 -10.37 -12.06
C GLU A 302 25.85 -10.36 -12.67
N HIS A 303 26.86 -10.84 -11.95
CA HIS A 303 28.26 -10.52 -12.27
C HIS A 303 29.16 -11.74 -12.53
N ASP A 304 28.57 -12.92 -12.79
CA ASP A 304 29.26 -14.15 -13.23
C ASP A 304 30.55 -14.45 -12.44
N GLY A 305 30.46 -14.36 -11.11
CA GLY A 305 31.61 -14.62 -10.22
C GLY A 305 32.50 -13.40 -9.95
N LEU A 306 32.11 -12.19 -10.34
CA LEU A 306 32.78 -10.93 -9.98
C LEU A 306 31.97 -10.18 -8.91
N CYS A 307 32.64 -9.43 -8.03
CA CYS A 307 31.92 -8.44 -7.22
C CYS A 307 31.62 -7.20 -8.07
N SER A 308 30.60 -6.44 -7.70
CA SER A 308 30.16 -5.20 -8.37
C SER A 308 31.30 -4.26 -8.77
N TYR A 309 32.32 -4.08 -7.91
CA TYR A 309 33.49 -3.27 -8.24
C TYR A 309 34.28 -3.84 -9.44
N HIS A 310 34.62 -5.13 -9.41
CA HIS A 310 35.41 -5.76 -10.46
C HIS A 310 34.60 -5.96 -11.75
N ALA A 311 33.30 -6.18 -11.65
CA ALA A 311 32.39 -6.18 -12.79
C ALA A 311 32.39 -4.82 -13.49
N HIS A 312 32.27 -3.71 -12.73
CA HIS A 312 32.33 -2.35 -13.27
C HIS A 312 33.69 -1.97 -13.86
N VAL A 313 34.78 -2.52 -13.32
CA VAL A 313 36.12 -2.34 -13.91
C VAL A 313 36.21 -3.09 -15.23
N ALA A 314 35.79 -4.36 -15.27
CA ALA A 314 35.81 -5.17 -16.49
C ALA A 314 34.94 -4.55 -17.60
N SER A 315 33.76 -4.02 -17.27
CA SER A 315 32.85 -3.42 -18.25
C SER A 315 33.33 -2.09 -18.86
N LYS A 316 34.43 -1.52 -18.37
CA LYS A 316 35.06 -0.31 -18.94
C LYS A 316 36.17 -0.62 -19.94
N ASP A 317 36.67 -1.85 -19.92
CA ASP A 317 37.73 -2.32 -20.82
C ASP A 317 37.16 -2.98 -22.09
N ASP A 318 35.83 -3.16 -22.16
CA ASP A 318 35.03 -3.55 -23.34
C ASP A 318 34.55 -2.34 -24.18
#